data_AF-A0A2S2Q9T7-F1
#
_entry.id   AF-A0A2S2Q9T7-F1
#
_cell.length_a   1.000
_cell.length_b   1.000
_cell.length_c   1.000
_cell.angle_alpha   90.00
_cell.angle_beta   90.00
_cell.angle_gamma   90.00
#
_symmetry.space_group_name_H-M   'P 1'
#
loop_
_entity.id
_entity.type
_entity.pdbx_description
1 polymer ?
#
loop_
_entity_poly.entity_id
_entity_poly.type
_entity_poly.pdbx_seq_one_letter_code
_entity_poly.pdbx_strand_id
1 'polypeptide(L)'
;MVLNYIFSFSLLCIMCTQMRNTQKVSMWPVGLCTKTGLSTPIVKNGKLIGFYDGWIAGRKFPVDMAGFAISVKFLQERPNAQMPYKPGFEEDGFLRTLAPFEPHEIELKADNCTKILVWHTQTKKNEPSLKVDKEKYKNTNVLKLKDIIV
;
A
#
# COMPACT_ATOMS: atom_id res chain seq x y z
N MET A 1 10.55 -12.68 -3.54
CA MET A 1 9.08 -12.75 -3.32
C MET A 1 8.45 -11.72 -4.25
N VAL A 2 7.97 -12.15 -5.42
CA VAL A 2 7.38 -11.25 -6.43
C VAL A 2 5.93 -11.01 -6.03
N LEU A 3 5.61 -9.82 -5.52
CA LEU A 3 4.24 -9.42 -5.28
C LEU A 3 3.58 -9.05 -6.62
N ASN A 4 2.87 -10.01 -7.19
CA ASN A 4 1.98 -9.80 -8.33
C ASN A 4 0.68 -9.14 -7.85
N TYR A 5 0.62 -7.81 -7.88
CA TYR A 5 -0.62 -7.05 -7.69
C TYR A 5 -1.19 -6.63 -9.05
N ILE A 6 -2.39 -7.10 -9.38
CA ILE A 6 -3.17 -6.60 -10.53
C ILE A 6 -3.93 -5.37 -10.04
N PHE A 7 -3.38 -4.18 -10.29
CA PHE A 7 -4.08 -2.92 -10.06
C PHE A 7 -4.94 -2.54 -11.28
N SER A 8 -6.15 -2.04 -11.03
CA SER A 8 -6.88 -1.27 -12.03
C SER A 8 -6.03 -0.05 -12.43
N PHE A 9 -5.54 -0.05 -13.68
CA PHE A 9 -4.51 0.88 -14.17
C PHE A 9 -4.85 2.37 -13.99
N SER A 10 -6.14 2.72 -13.99
CA SER A 10 -6.61 4.12 -13.87
C SER A 10 -6.45 4.69 -12.46
N LEU A 11 -6.68 3.88 -11.43
CA LEU A 11 -6.57 4.33 -10.03
C LEU A 11 -5.14 4.37 -9.51
N LEU A 12 -4.28 3.48 -10.02
CA LEU A 12 -2.86 3.46 -9.68
C LEU A 12 -2.17 4.79 -10.03
N CYS A 13 -2.47 5.36 -11.21
CA CYS A 13 -1.86 6.62 -11.66
C CYS A 13 -2.24 7.84 -10.79
N ILE A 14 -3.50 7.94 -10.33
CA ILE A 14 -3.95 9.05 -9.49
C ILE A 14 -3.23 8.99 -8.13
N MET A 15 -3.11 7.79 -7.57
CA MET A 15 -2.42 7.59 -6.30
C MET A 15 -0.93 7.94 -6.40
N CYS A 16 -0.24 7.57 -7.48
CA CYS A 16 1.17 7.94 -7.68
C CYS A 16 1.38 9.46 -7.64
N THR A 17 0.45 10.25 -8.18
CA THR A 17 0.52 11.72 -8.11
C THR A 17 0.28 12.25 -6.69
N GLN A 18 -0.61 11.63 -5.93
CA GLN A 18 -0.91 12.02 -4.53
C GLN A 18 0.30 11.80 -3.60
N MET A 19 1.00 10.67 -3.74
CA MET A 19 2.16 10.34 -2.90
C MET A 19 3.46 11.07 -3.31
N ARG A 20 3.55 11.57 -4.56
CA ARG A 20 4.74 12.27 -5.06
C ARG A 20 5.09 13.52 -4.24
N ASN A 21 4.07 14.17 -3.69
CA ASN A 21 4.21 15.43 -2.96
C ASN A 21 4.28 15.24 -1.43
N THR A 22 4.61 14.04 -0.96
CA THR A 22 4.74 13.74 0.47
C THR A 22 6.03 14.33 1.03
N GLN A 23 5.92 15.09 2.12
CA GLN A 23 7.06 15.74 2.77
C GLN A 23 7.60 14.95 3.96
N LYS A 24 6.71 14.38 4.78
CA LYS A 24 7.07 13.50 5.90
C LYS A 24 6.48 12.11 5.69
N VAL A 25 5.23 11.95 6.10
CA VAL A 25 4.46 10.71 5.98
C VAL A 25 3.05 11.09 5.60
N SER A 26 2.54 10.47 4.55
CA SER A 26 1.20 10.67 4.04
C SER A 26 0.37 9.41 4.19
N MET A 27 -0.92 9.56 4.48
CA MET A 27 -1.84 8.42 4.63
C MET A 27 -3.13 8.61 3.85
N TRP A 28 -3.77 7.50 3.51
CA TRP A 28 -5.03 7.44 2.75
C TRP A 28 -5.81 6.15 3.03
N PRO A 29 -7.09 6.08 2.64
CA PRO A 29 -7.90 4.86 2.76
C PRO A 29 -7.42 3.73 1.85
N VAL A 30 -7.49 2.50 2.37
CA VAL A 30 -7.27 1.25 1.63
C VAL A 30 -8.53 0.40 1.71
N GLY A 31 -9.04 -0.01 0.54
CA GLY A 31 -10.18 -0.92 0.44
C GLY A 31 -9.77 -2.39 0.40
N LEU A 32 -10.71 -3.29 0.69
CA LEU A 32 -10.54 -4.76 0.62
C LEU A 32 -9.42 -5.31 1.52
N CYS A 33 -9.04 -4.58 2.56
CA CYS A 33 -8.09 -5.02 3.58
C CYS A 33 -8.82 -5.50 4.85
N THR A 34 -8.17 -6.43 5.57
CA THR A 34 -8.63 -7.01 6.85
C THR A 34 -10.07 -7.57 6.83
N LYS A 35 -10.66 -7.87 8.01
CA LYS A 35 -12.04 -8.39 8.11
C LYS A 35 -13.10 -7.31 7.90
N THR A 36 -12.77 -6.04 8.07
CA THR A 36 -13.69 -4.90 7.92
C THR A 36 -13.82 -4.43 6.47
N GLY A 37 -12.91 -4.84 5.58
CA GLY A 37 -12.90 -4.45 4.17
C GLY A 37 -12.45 -3.00 3.93
N LEU A 38 -12.07 -2.28 4.98
CA LEU A 38 -11.61 -0.89 4.94
C LEU A 38 -10.64 -0.62 6.09
N SER A 39 -9.51 -0.01 5.75
CA SER A 39 -8.55 0.60 6.67
C SER A 39 -8.40 2.06 6.28
N THR A 40 -8.70 2.98 7.20
CA THR A 40 -8.68 4.42 6.91
C THR A 40 -8.33 5.26 8.14
N PRO A 41 -7.59 6.36 7.96
CA PRO A 41 -7.55 7.42 8.96
C PRO A 41 -8.96 8.00 9.19
N ILE A 42 -9.32 8.25 10.44
CA ILE A 42 -10.57 8.94 10.80
C ILE A 42 -10.28 10.42 10.86
N VAL A 43 -10.93 11.19 9.98
CA VAL A 43 -10.69 12.63 9.82
C VAL A 43 -11.92 13.41 10.27
N LYS A 44 -11.73 14.40 11.13
CA LYS A 44 -12.75 15.36 11.53
C LYS A 44 -12.20 16.78 11.40
N ASN A 45 -12.90 17.64 10.66
CA ASN A 45 -12.48 19.02 10.39
C ASN A 45 -11.05 19.11 9.80
N GLY A 46 -10.69 18.19 8.90
CA GLY A 46 -9.36 18.13 8.29
C GLY A 46 -8.24 17.66 9.23
N LYS A 47 -8.56 17.19 10.44
CA LYS A 47 -7.59 16.67 11.40
C LYS A 47 -7.81 15.18 11.63
N LEU A 48 -6.71 14.46 11.76
CA LEU A 48 -6.71 13.07 12.20
C LEU A 48 -7.19 13.00 13.66
N ILE A 49 -8.22 12.19 13.92
CA ILE A 49 -8.73 11.92 15.27
C ILE A 49 -8.56 10.46 15.70
N GLY A 50 -8.17 9.59 14.76
CA GLY A 50 -7.98 8.16 15.03
C GLY A 50 -7.88 7.37 13.74
N PHE A 51 -8.04 6.06 13.85
CA PHE A 51 -7.95 5.14 12.72
C PHE A 51 -9.08 4.13 12.80
N TYR A 52 -9.63 3.80 11.65
CA TYR A 52 -10.60 2.74 11.47
C TYR A 52 -9.91 1.59 10.76
N ASP A 53 -9.64 0.51 11.49
CA ASP A 53 -9.05 -0.71 10.96
C ASP A 53 -9.63 -1.92 11.72
N GLY A 54 -9.72 -3.07 11.07
CA GLY A 54 -10.29 -4.29 11.64
C GLY A 54 -9.47 -4.93 12.76
N TRP A 55 -8.29 -4.38 13.07
CA TRP A 55 -7.34 -4.91 14.06
C TRP A 55 -6.67 -3.80 14.87
N ILE A 56 -7.32 -3.30 15.92
CA ILE A 56 -6.84 -2.10 16.63
C ILE A 56 -5.77 -2.41 17.70
N ALA A 57 -5.77 -3.58 18.33
CA ALA A 57 -4.72 -4.20 19.18
C ALA A 57 -3.71 -3.29 19.94
N GLY A 58 -4.10 -2.09 20.39
CA GLY A 58 -3.21 -1.12 21.05
C GLY A 58 -2.11 -0.51 20.16
N ARG A 59 -2.23 -0.60 18.82
CA ARG A 59 -1.26 -0.02 17.88
C ARG A 59 -1.37 1.51 17.86
N LYS A 60 -0.24 2.22 17.73
CA LYS A 60 -0.22 3.69 17.55
C LYS A 60 -0.61 4.05 16.12
N PHE A 61 -0.26 3.20 15.16
CA PHE A 61 -0.59 3.33 13.75
C PHE A 61 -1.21 2.03 13.21
N PRO A 62 -2.52 1.80 13.42
CA PRO A 62 -3.22 0.67 12.82
C PRO A 62 -3.59 1.02 11.37
N VAL A 63 -2.65 0.78 10.46
CA VAL A 63 -2.78 1.02 9.02
C VAL A 63 -2.24 -0.17 8.22
N ASP A 64 -2.74 -0.34 7.00
CA ASP A 64 -2.22 -1.29 6.01
C ASP A 64 -0.94 -0.75 5.35
N MET A 65 -0.03 -1.64 4.94
CA MET A 65 1.23 -1.27 4.28
C MET A 65 1.01 -0.46 2.98
N ALA A 66 -0.10 -0.66 2.28
CA ALA A 66 -0.47 0.10 1.09
C ALA A 66 -1.12 1.47 1.40
N GLY A 67 -1.38 1.76 2.69
CA GLY A 67 -2.12 2.94 3.15
C GLY A 67 -1.26 4.16 3.47
N PHE A 68 0.06 4.08 3.33
CA PHE A 68 0.96 5.19 3.61
C PHE A 68 2.14 5.28 2.64
N ALA A 69 2.75 6.46 2.58
CA ALA A 69 4.06 6.68 1.97
C ALA A 69 4.91 7.60 2.83
N ILE A 70 6.23 7.49 2.66
CA ILE A 70 7.22 8.24 3.42
C ILE A 70 8.15 8.95 2.44
N SER A 71 8.48 10.19 2.75
CA SER A 71 9.50 10.93 2.01
C SER A 71 10.88 10.30 2.21
N VAL A 72 11.59 10.05 1.10
CA VAL A 72 12.96 9.51 1.13
C VAL A 72 13.88 10.41 1.94
N LYS A 73 13.74 11.73 1.82
CA LYS A 73 14.51 12.71 2.60
C LYS A 73 14.25 12.54 4.10
N PHE A 74 12.98 12.43 4.49
CA PHE A 74 12.57 12.24 5.88
C PHE A 74 13.09 10.92 6.47
N LEU A 75 13.11 9.86 5.65
CA LEU A 75 13.65 8.56 6.04
C LEU A 75 15.18 8.60 6.24
N GLN A 76 15.92 9.28 5.36
CA GLN A 76 17.37 9.41 5.47
C GLN A 76 17.82 10.16 6.72
N GLU A 77 17.02 11.11 7.21
CA GLU A 77 17.25 11.80 8.48
C GLU A 77 17.12 10.87 9.71
N ARG A 78 16.61 9.64 9.52
CA ARG A 78 16.33 8.65 10.59
C ARG A 78 17.10 7.35 10.31
N PRO A 79 18.41 7.30 10.61
CA PRO A 79 19.24 6.12 10.31
C PRO A 79 18.83 4.85 11.07
N ASN A 80 18.07 5.00 12.15
CA ASN A 80 17.54 3.88 12.95
C ASN A 80 16.18 3.36 12.45
N ALA A 81 15.66 3.91 11.35
CA ALA A 81 14.39 3.47 10.79
C ALA A 81 14.53 2.06 10.20
N GLN A 82 13.84 1.09 10.78
CA GLN A 82 13.91 -0.30 10.37
C GLN A 82 12.54 -0.96 10.44
N MET A 83 12.25 -1.85 9.49
CA MET A 83 11.05 -2.67 9.49
C MET A 83 11.26 -3.85 10.45
N PRO A 84 10.51 -3.94 11.57
CA PRO A 84 10.64 -5.08 12.47
C PRO A 84 9.90 -6.29 11.89
N TYR A 85 10.51 -7.47 11.98
CA TYR A 85 9.88 -8.72 11.56
C TYR A 85 8.97 -9.25 12.68
N LYS A 86 7.83 -8.59 12.89
CA LYS A 86 6.83 -8.98 13.89
C LYS A 86 5.43 -9.00 13.27
N PRO A 87 4.82 -10.17 13.07
CA PRO A 87 3.53 -10.30 12.41
C PRO A 87 2.46 -9.36 12.98
N GLY A 88 1.85 -8.53 12.13
CA GLY A 88 0.79 -7.58 12.50
C GLY A 88 1.24 -6.31 13.23
N PHE A 89 2.55 -6.16 13.48
CA PHE A 89 3.16 -4.98 14.09
C PHE A 89 4.29 -4.41 13.24
N GLU A 90 4.44 -4.87 12.00
CA GLU A 90 5.54 -4.42 11.13
C GLU A 90 5.37 -2.94 10.80
N GLU A 91 4.17 -2.52 10.41
CA GLU A 91 3.84 -1.14 10.06
C GLU A 91 3.89 -0.22 11.29
N ASP A 92 3.26 -0.63 12.40
CA ASP A 92 3.25 0.13 13.65
C ASP A 92 4.67 0.29 14.21
N GLY A 93 5.45 -0.81 14.20
CA GLY A 93 6.82 -0.81 14.67
C GLY A 93 7.71 0.08 13.81
N PHE A 94 7.59 -0.02 12.48
CA PHE A 94 8.34 0.83 11.55
C PHE A 94 8.01 2.31 11.73
N LEU A 95 6.73 2.70 11.76
CA LEU A 95 6.33 4.10 11.94
C LEU A 95 6.76 4.65 13.30
N ARG A 96 6.83 3.82 14.35
CA ARG A 96 7.41 4.21 15.64
C ARG A 96 8.91 4.46 15.58
N THR A 97 9.65 3.73 14.74
CA THR A 97 11.09 3.99 14.54
C THR A 97 11.38 5.34 13.89
N LEU A 98 10.36 5.99 13.30
CA LEU A 98 10.47 7.32 12.73
C LEU A 98 10.40 8.46 13.77
N ALA A 99 10.46 8.14 15.07
CA ALA A 99 10.48 9.10 16.16
C ALA A 99 11.43 10.29 15.87
N PRO A 100 11.04 11.54 16.19
CA PRO A 100 9.86 11.95 16.97
C PRO A 100 8.55 12.10 16.16
N PHE A 101 8.35 11.34 15.07
CA PHE A 101 7.13 11.37 14.28
C PHE A 101 5.86 11.03 15.08
N GLU A 102 4.87 11.91 15.01
CA GLU A 102 3.59 11.78 15.70
C GLU A 102 2.38 11.74 14.74
N PRO A 103 1.25 11.12 15.12
CA PRO A 103 0.09 10.99 14.24
C PRO A 103 -0.48 12.31 13.72
N HIS A 104 -0.35 13.40 14.49
CA HIS A 104 -0.85 14.71 14.06
C HIS A 104 -0.05 15.33 12.91
N GLU A 105 1.16 14.82 12.63
CA GLU A 105 2.01 15.26 11.51
C GLU A 105 1.68 14.51 10.20
N ILE A 106 0.72 13.59 10.22
CA ILE A 106 0.29 12.83 9.05
C ILE A 106 -0.33 13.77 8.00
N GLU A 107 0.18 13.69 6.78
CA GLU A 107 -0.42 14.36 5.62
C GLU A 107 -1.57 13.52 5.07
N LEU A 108 -2.80 13.98 5.28
CA LEU A 108 -4.00 13.32 4.76
C LEU A 108 -4.10 13.53 3.24
N LYS A 109 -4.13 12.44 2.46
CA LYS A 109 -4.33 12.47 1.00
C LYS A 109 -5.72 11.92 0.64
N ALA A 110 -5.97 11.78 -0.66
CA ALA A 110 -7.22 11.24 -1.19
C ALA A 110 -8.45 12.02 -0.69
N ASP A 111 -8.37 13.36 -0.80
CA ASP A 111 -9.44 14.29 -0.44
C ASP A 111 -9.87 14.14 1.03
N ASN A 112 -8.93 14.36 1.96
CA ASN A 112 -9.12 14.14 3.40
C ASN A 112 -9.63 12.74 3.74
N CYS A 113 -9.08 11.73 3.06
CA CYS A 113 -9.45 10.32 3.25
C CYS A 113 -10.93 10.01 2.93
N THR A 114 -11.57 10.78 2.05
CA THR A 114 -12.95 10.49 1.58
C THR A 114 -12.99 9.63 0.32
N LYS A 115 -11.85 9.41 -0.35
CA LYS A 115 -11.75 8.60 -1.57
C LYS A 115 -10.85 7.39 -1.33
N ILE A 116 -11.29 6.22 -1.81
CA ILE A 116 -10.49 5.00 -1.83
C ILE A 116 -9.78 4.95 -3.19
N LEU A 117 -8.44 5.06 -3.18
CA LEU A 117 -7.61 5.03 -4.38
C LEU A 117 -6.75 3.75 -4.49
N VAL A 118 -6.73 2.96 -3.42
CA VAL A 118 -5.88 1.76 -3.27
C VAL A 118 -6.74 0.62 -2.74
N TRP A 119 -6.52 -0.59 -3.27
CA TRP A 119 -7.21 -1.80 -2.85
C TRP A 119 -6.21 -2.93 -2.56
N HIS A 120 -6.41 -3.60 -1.44
CA HIS A 120 -5.63 -4.76 -1.04
C HIS A 120 -6.24 -6.05 -1.64
N THR A 121 -6.20 -6.18 -2.96
CA THR A 121 -6.75 -7.35 -3.66
C THR A 121 -5.86 -8.58 -3.50
N GLN A 122 -6.47 -9.75 -3.34
CA GLN A 122 -5.78 -11.04 -3.34
C GLN A 122 -6.02 -11.76 -4.67
N THR A 123 -4.96 -12.31 -5.24
CA THR A 123 -5.07 -13.10 -6.46
C THR A 123 -5.59 -14.49 -6.13
N LYS A 124 -6.64 -14.93 -6.83
CA LYS A 124 -7.09 -16.33 -6.75
C LYS A 124 -6.17 -17.19 -7.61
N LYS A 125 -5.82 -18.38 -7.11
CA LYS A 125 -5.10 -19.38 -7.92
C LYS A 125 -5.99 -19.78 -9.10
N ASN A 126 -5.49 -19.55 -10.32
CA ASN A 126 -6.13 -19.96 -11.55
C ASN A 126 -5.59 -21.31 -12.05
N GLU A 127 -6.34 -21.93 -12.95
CA GLU A 127 -5.87 -23.07 -13.73
C GLU A 127 -4.63 -22.66 -14.56
N PRO A 128 -3.71 -23.60 -14.85
CA PRO A 128 -2.55 -23.32 -15.68
C PRO A 128 -2.95 -22.72 -17.04
N SER A 129 -2.25 -21.68 -17.47
CA SER A 129 -2.55 -21.03 -18.74
C SER A 129 -2.29 -21.95 -19.94
N LEU A 130 -3.19 -21.92 -20.93
CA LEU A 130 -3.15 -22.78 -22.12
C LEU A 130 -1.79 -22.73 -22.85
N LYS A 131 -1.43 -23.80 -23.54
CA LYS A 131 -0.23 -23.84 -24.38
C LYS A 131 -0.37 -22.82 -25.53
N VAL A 132 0.70 -22.07 -25.77
CA VAL A 132 0.79 -21.14 -26.90
C VAL A 132 1.19 -21.90 -28.15
N ASP A 133 0.54 -21.61 -29.27
CA ASP A 133 0.94 -22.07 -30.59
C ASP A 133 2.27 -21.40 -30.99
N LYS A 134 3.34 -22.19 -30.98
CA LYS A 134 4.70 -21.69 -31.20
C LYS A 134 4.95 -21.31 -32.66
N GLU A 135 4.27 -21.95 -33.61
CA GLU A 135 4.45 -21.66 -35.03
C GLU A 135 3.72 -20.38 -35.41
N LYS A 136 2.51 -20.18 -34.88
CA LYS A 136 1.73 -18.96 -35.12
C LYS A 136 2.38 -17.69 -34.55
N TYR A 137 3.03 -17.80 -33.38
CA TYR A 137 3.62 -16.65 -32.68
C TYR A 137 5.16 -16.64 -32.71
N LYS A 138 5.75 -17.35 -33.68
CA LYS A 138 7.19 -17.41 -33.89
C LYS A 138 7.78 -16.00 -34.04
N ASN A 139 8.95 -15.77 -33.42
CA ASN A 139 9.66 -14.48 -33.40
C ASN A 139 8.92 -13.31 -32.73
N THR A 140 7.85 -13.56 -31.99
CA THR A 140 7.16 -12.52 -31.20
C THR A 140 7.56 -12.56 -29.72
N ASN A 141 7.22 -11.51 -28.98
CA ASN A 141 7.39 -11.43 -27.54
C ASN A 141 6.49 -12.42 -26.77
N VAL A 142 5.45 -12.97 -27.39
CA VAL A 142 4.48 -13.87 -26.75
C VAL A 142 5.15 -15.12 -26.18
N LEU A 143 6.14 -15.68 -26.88
CA LEU A 143 6.86 -16.86 -26.41
C LEU A 143 7.64 -16.57 -25.11
N LYS A 144 8.35 -15.44 -25.06
CA LYS A 144 9.08 -15.00 -23.87
C LYS A 144 8.16 -14.71 -22.68
N LEU A 145 7.01 -14.09 -22.95
CA LEU A 145 6.02 -13.79 -21.90
C LEU A 145 5.37 -15.08 -21.36
N LYS A 146 5.16 -16.08 -22.22
CA LYS A 146 4.60 -17.38 -21.83
C LYS A 146 5.52 -18.18 -20.92
N ASP A 147 6.83 -18.00 -21.04
CA ASP A 147 7.81 -18.62 -20.13
C ASP A 147 7.84 -17.94 -18.75
N ILE A 148 7.33 -16.71 -18.62
CA ILE A 148 7.32 -15.92 -17.37
C ILE A 148 6.01 -16.10 -16.60
N ILE A 149 4.90 -16.34 -17.31
CA ILE A 149 3.57 -16.46 -16.68
C ILE A 149 3.38 -17.87 -16.10
N VAL A 150 3.16 -17.96 -14.78
CA VAL A 150 2.81 -19.19 -14.05
C VAL A 150 1.32 -19.47 -14.16
#